data_AF-Q82QH2-F1
#
_entry.id   AF-Q82QH2-F1
#
_cell.length_a   1.000
_cell.length_b   1.000
_cell.length_c   1.000
_cell.angle_alpha   90.00
_cell.angle_beta   90.00
_cell.angle_gamma   90.00
#
_symmetry.space_group_name_H-M   'P 1'
#
loop_
_entity.id
_entity.type
_entity.pdbx_description
1 polymer ?
#
loop_
_entity_poly.entity_id
_entity_poly.type
_entity_poly.pdbx_seq_one_letter_code
_entity_poly.pdbx_strand_id
1 'polypeptide(L)'
;MKIVSLGFRTDLMLLKMGGAVVTDHGTHLVVRTPANPGFHWGNFLLFEVPPQPGDAPRWSTLFEAEFPETQYRAFGVDGVAGLVGDTAEHQVLGVTAEVNTVLTADRLVSPVAAPHADVRVLTGDDDWRQALELHFACYGLPSGSDGRHFAERRVAGYRSLCEAGHGSWIGAFVEGRLRAGAGLFSDGSELARFQNVETHPDFRRRGLASAVIHHAAQRALLAPGIRKLVIVADPDDHAIRLYRALGFVDTERQVQLHRAG
;
A
#
# COMPACT_ATOMS: atom_id res chain seq x y z
N MET A 1 16.79 11.45 -7.80
CA MET A 1 15.64 11.64 -8.69
C MET A 1 14.50 12.33 -7.94
N LYS A 2 13.79 13.27 -8.57
CA LYS A 2 12.55 13.85 -8.00
C LYS A 2 11.37 12.99 -8.43
N ILE A 3 10.68 12.38 -7.46
CA ILE A 3 9.57 11.47 -7.73
C ILE A 3 8.33 12.25 -8.21
N VAL A 4 7.79 11.89 -9.38
CA VAL A 4 6.59 12.53 -9.94
C VAL A 4 5.30 11.78 -9.61
N SER A 5 5.34 10.46 -9.53
CA SER A 5 4.19 9.63 -9.15
C SER A 5 3.82 9.85 -7.69
N LEU A 6 2.57 10.27 -7.46
CA LEU A 6 2.00 10.35 -6.12
C LEU A 6 1.95 8.97 -5.44
N GLY A 7 1.62 7.91 -6.17
CA GLY A 7 1.67 6.53 -5.70
C GLY A 7 3.03 6.20 -5.09
N PHE A 8 4.10 6.33 -5.87
CA PHE A 8 5.46 6.05 -5.39
C PHE A 8 5.94 7.04 -4.32
N ARG A 9 5.55 8.32 -4.38
CA ARG A 9 5.82 9.27 -3.29
C ARG A 9 5.26 8.76 -1.96
N THR A 10 4.01 8.29 -1.95
CA THR A 10 3.38 7.77 -0.73
C THR A 10 3.87 6.38 -0.32
N ASP A 11 4.28 5.53 -1.26
CA ASP A 11 4.91 4.25 -0.95
C ASP A 11 6.28 4.48 -0.28
N LEU A 12 7.12 5.34 -0.85
CA LEU A 12 8.42 5.69 -0.27
C LEU A 12 8.28 6.39 1.08
N MET A 13 7.24 7.23 1.26
CA MET A 13 6.90 7.83 2.55
C MET A 13 6.67 6.74 3.61
N LEU A 14 5.78 5.78 3.33
CA LEU A 14 5.49 4.67 4.24
C LEU A 14 6.71 3.81 4.54
N LEU A 15 7.47 3.45 3.50
CA LEU A 15 8.66 2.62 3.62
C LEU A 15 9.73 3.29 4.48
N LYS A 16 10.00 4.58 4.26
CA LYS A 16 10.96 5.34 5.07
C LYS A 16 10.54 5.43 6.53
N MET A 17 9.27 5.68 6.81
CA MET A 17 8.75 5.65 8.20
C MET A 17 8.91 4.26 8.83
N GLY A 18 8.79 3.20 8.03
CA GLY A 18 9.06 1.81 8.44
C GLY A 18 10.55 1.44 8.50
N GLY A 19 11.47 2.38 8.33
CA GLY A 19 12.92 2.16 8.42
C GLY A 19 13.60 1.72 7.12
N ALA A 20 12.93 1.83 5.97
CA ALA A 20 13.56 1.57 4.69
C ALA A 20 14.60 2.65 4.33
N VAL A 21 15.69 2.22 3.71
CA VAL A 21 16.73 3.08 3.15
C VAL A 21 16.45 3.28 1.67
N VAL A 22 16.50 4.53 1.22
CA VAL A 22 16.31 4.90 -0.19
C VAL A 22 17.56 5.62 -0.68
N THR A 23 18.28 5.00 -1.62
CA THR A 23 19.51 5.52 -2.20
C THR A 23 19.27 5.98 -3.63
N ASP A 24 19.77 7.16 -3.97
CA ASP A 24 19.65 7.76 -5.30
C ASP A 24 20.94 7.54 -6.10
N HIS A 25 20.84 6.76 -7.18
CA HIS A 25 21.96 6.48 -8.08
C HIS A 25 21.95 7.39 -9.32
N GLY A 26 21.14 8.46 -9.31
CA GLY A 26 20.98 9.41 -10.41
C GLY A 26 20.05 8.91 -11.51
N THR A 27 20.20 7.65 -11.94
CA THR A 27 19.36 7.02 -12.98
C THR A 27 18.17 6.25 -12.45
N HIS A 28 18.21 5.85 -11.17
CA HIS A 28 17.18 5.09 -10.49
C HIS A 28 17.34 5.25 -8.98
N LEU A 29 16.30 4.90 -8.22
CA LEU A 29 16.41 4.71 -6.77
C LEU A 29 16.52 3.23 -6.43
N VAL A 30 17.30 2.93 -5.40
CA VAL A 30 17.34 1.63 -4.74
C VAL A 30 16.61 1.77 -3.41
N VAL A 31 15.59 0.96 -3.18
CA VAL A 31 14.84 0.92 -1.92
C VAL A 31 15.15 -0.39 -1.22
N ARG A 32 15.50 -0.34 0.07
CA ARG A 32 15.82 -1.53 0.87
C ARG A 32 15.18 -1.45 2.23
N THR A 33 14.67 -2.58 2.71
CA THR A 33 14.14 -2.72 4.07
C THR A 33 14.93 -3.80 4.81
N PRO A 34 16.05 -3.44 5.47
CA PRO A 34 16.94 -4.43 6.12
C PRO A 34 16.23 -5.30 7.15
N ALA A 35 15.24 -4.75 7.87
CA ALA A 35 14.45 -5.48 8.86
C ALA A 35 13.45 -6.49 8.24
N ASN A 36 13.20 -6.43 6.92
CA ASN A 36 12.29 -7.33 6.22
C ASN A 36 12.75 -7.62 4.78
N PRO A 37 13.81 -8.43 4.60
CA PRO A 37 14.40 -8.68 3.27
C PRO A 37 13.48 -9.44 2.31
N GLY A 38 12.48 -10.17 2.83
CA GLY A 38 11.48 -10.89 2.02
C GLY A 38 10.35 -9.99 1.48
N PHE A 39 10.31 -8.70 1.83
CA PHE A 39 9.28 -7.79 1.35
C PHE A 39 9.62 -7.25 -0.04
N HIS A 40 9.08 -7.82 -1.11
CA HIS A 40 9.43 -7.44 -2.49
C HIS A 40 9.23 -5.93 -2.74
N TRP A 41 8.05 -5.39 -2.43
CA TRP A 41 7.78 -3.96 -2.58
C TRP A 41 8.37 -3.07 -1.47
N GLY A 42 9.19 -3.63 -0.58
CA GLY A 42 10.11 -2.88 0.30
C GLY A 42 11.57 -2.97 -0.14
N ASN A 43 11.85 -3.71 -1.22
CA ASN A 43 13.17 -4.03 -1.74
C ASN A 43 13.13 -4.02 -3.28
N PHE A 44 13.16 -2.84 -3.89
CA PHE A 44 12.92 -2.68 -5.33
C PHE A 44 13.77 -1.57 -5.94
N LEU A 45 13.83 -1.53 -7.27
CA LEU A 45 14.40 -0.40 -8.02
C LEU A 45 13.28 0.48 -8.59
N LEU A 46 13.41 1.79 -8.50
CA LEU A 46 12.47 2.75 -9.07
C LEU A 46 13.14 3.52 -10.21
N PHE A 47 12.61 3.39 -11.43
CA PHE A 47 13.11 4.07 -12.62
C PHE A 47 12.18 5.21 -13.03
N GLU A 48 12.74 6.26 -13.65
CA GLU A 48 11.98 7.42 -14.13
C GLU A 48 11.02 7.06 -15.28
N VAL A 49 11.49 6.20 -16.19
CA VAL A 49 10.78 5.81 -17.40
C VAL A 49 10.64 4.28 -17.47
N PRO A 50 9.57 3.77 -18.11
CA PRO A 50 9.41 2.33 -18.30
C PRO A 50 10.50 1.78 -19.22
N PRO A 51 10.79 0.46 -19.16
CA PRO A 51 11.88 -0.13 -19.93
C PRO A 51 11.68 0.09 -21.44
N GLN A 52 12.74 0.58 -22.09
CA GLN A 52 12.83 0.79 -23.53
C GLN A 52 13.58 -0.38 -24.19
N PRO A 53 13.47 -0.55 -25.52
CA PRO A 53 14.22 -1.58 -26.24
C PRO A 53 15.72 -1.59 -25.86
N GLY A 54 16.20 -2.72 -25.33
CA GLY A 54 17.58 -2.94 -24.90
C GLY A 54 17.87 -2.68 -23.42
N ASP A 55 16.89 -2.27 -22.60
CA ASP A 55 17.09 -1.97 -21.18
C ASP A 55 17.12 -3.20 -20.28
N ALA A 56 16.47 -4.30 -20.64
CA ALA A 56 16.28 -5.48 -19.80
C ALA A 56 17.59 -6.08 -19.28
N PRO A 57 18.67 -6.22 -20.09
CA PRO A 57 19.97 -6.67 -19.58
C PRO A 57 20.51 -5.73 -18.49
N ARG A 58 20.44 -4.40 -18.73
CA ARG A 58 20.91 -3.39 -17.77
C ARG A 58 20.10 -3.43 -16.47
N TRP A 59 18.78 -3.50 -16.55
CA TRP A 59 17.89 -3.57 -15.39
C TRP A 59 18.14 -4.86 -14.59
N SER A 60 18.37 -5.98 -15.28
CA SER A 60 18.67 -7.27 -14.64
C SER A 60 19.98 -7.20 -13.86
N THR A 61 21.05 -6.68 -14.47
CA THR A 61 22.35 -6.51 -13.83
C THR A 61 22.28 -5.57 -12.63
N LEU A 62 21.58 -4.43 -12.75
CA LEU A 62 21.39 -3.51 -11.63
C LEU A 62 20.65 -4.18 -10.48
N PHE A 63 19.57 -4.92 -10.78
CA PHE A 63 18.80 -5.60 -9.75
C PHE A 63 19.60 -6.68 -9.03
N GLU A 64 20.34 -7.49 -9.78
CA GLU A 64 21.17 -8.57 -9.22
C GLU A 64 22.35 -8.04 -8.40
N ALA A 65 22.93 -6.90 -8.78
CA ALA A 65 23.96 -6.24 -8.00
C ALA A 65 23.43 -5.78 -6.64
N GLU A 66 22.19 -5.31 -6.58
CA GLU A 66 21.58 -4.85 -5.34
C GLU A 66 20.96 -6.01 -4.54
N PHE A 67 20.34 -7.01 -5.19
CA PHE A 67 19.58 -8.08 -4.53
C PHE A 67 20.03 -9.49 -4.99
N PRO A 68 21.30 -9.87 -4.77
CA PRO A 68 21.91 -11.05 -5.39
C PRO A 68 21.29 -12.40 -4.98
N GLU A 69 20.70 -12.48 -3.78
CA GLU A 69 20.15 -13.72 -3.20
C GLU A 69 18.65 -13.91 -3.49
N THR A 70 18.06 -13.06 -4.34
CA THR A 70 16.60 -13.01 -4.51
C THR A 70 16.16 -13.63 -5.84
N GLN A 71 15.07 -14.41 -5.81
CA GLN A 71 14.43 -14.96 -7.01
C GLN A 71 13.35 -14.03 -7.58
N TYR A 72 12.77 -13.16 -6.74
CA TYR A 72 11.80 -12.17 -7.19
C TYR A 72 12.49 -11.06 -7.99
N ARG A 73 11.70 -10.32 -8.77
CA ARG A 73 12.09 -9.04 -9.34
C ARG A 73 11.01 -8.02 -9.02
N ALA A 74 11.40 -6.80 -8.67
CA ALA A 74 10.47 -5.71 -8.39
C ALA A 74 11.04 -4.40 -8.96
N PHE A 75 10.32 -3.83 -9.92
CA PHE A 75 10.67 -2.57 -10.57
C PHE A 75 9.48 -1.64 -10.55
N GLY A 76 9.63 -0.48 -9.93
CA GLY A 76 8.68 0.62 -10.05
C GLY A 76 9.01 1.51 -11.25
N VAL A 77 7.98 2.07 -11.87
CA VAL A 77 8.13 3.12 -12.88
C VAL A 77 7.49 4.40 -12.33
N ASP A 78 8.28 5.45 -12.17
CA ASP A 78 7.87 6.77 -11.67
C ASP A 78 7.10 7.57 -12.74
N GLY A 79 6.10 6.94 -13.36
CA GLY A 79 5.20 7.55 -14.33
C GLY A 79 3.78 7.64 -13.76
N VAL A 80 3.04 8.66 -14.20
CA VAL A 80 1.64 8.90 -13.79
C VAL A 80 0.62 8.36 -14.81
N ALA A 81 1.09 8.03 -16.01
CA ALA A 81 0.23 7.70 -17.14
C ALA A 81 -0.04 6.20 -17.28
N GLY A 82 0.52 5.32 -16.44
CA GLY A 82 0.31 3.88 -16.58
C GLY A 82 1.07 3.25 -17.75
N LEU A 83 2.15 3.89 -18.23
CA LEU A 83 2.95 3.36 -19.33
C LEU A 83 3.85 2.23 -18.82
N VAL A 84 3.66 1.03 -19.34
CA VAL A 84 4.37 -0.17 -18.89
C VAL A 84 5.69 -0.42 -19.62
N GLY A 85 5.89 0.20 -20.77
CA GLY A 85 7.08 -0.01 -21.62
C GLY A 85 6.89 -1.14 -22.63
N ASP A 86 7.99 -1.57 -23.22
CA ASP A 86 8.01 -2.60 -24.25
C ASP A 86 7.78 -4.00 -23.65
N THR A 87 6.85 -4.77 -24.24
CA THR A 87 6.51 -6.11 -23.79
C THR A 87 7.63 -7.13 -24.05
N ALA A 88 8.48 -6.91 -25.05
CA ALA A 88 9.68 -7.74 -25.28
C ALA A 88 10.67 -7.60 -24.10
N GLU A 89 10.82 -6.40 -23.55
CA GLU A 89 11.66 -6.17 -22.37
C GLU A 89 11.09 -6.88 -21.13
N HIS A 90 9.76 -6.89 -20.98
CA HIS A 90 9.10 -7.63 -19.90
C HIS A 90 9.35 -9.13 -19.99
N GLN A 91 9.30 -9.70 -21.21
CA GLN A 91 9.59 -11.11 -21.45
C GLN A 91 11.04 -11.46 -21.09
N VAL A 92 12.01 -10.61 -21.48
CA VAL A 92 13.43 -10.81 -21.15
C VAL A 92 13.66 -10.70 -19.64
N LEU A 93 13.02 -9.73 -18.98
CA LEU A 93 13.07 -9.56 -17.52
C LEU A 93 12.32 -10.69 -16.77
N GLY A 94 11.39 -11.37 -17.44
CA GLY A 94 10.49 -12.36 -16.85
C GLY A 94 9.48 -11.73 -15.87
N VAL A 95 9.04 -10.50 -16.13
CA VAL A 95 8.13 -9.74 -15.26
C VAL A 95 6.75 -9.58 -15.90
N THR A 96 5.73 -9.43 -15.06
CA THR A 96 4.40 -8.97 -15.45
C THR A 96 4.21 -7.53 -15.00
N ALA A 97 3.36 -6.79 -15.71
CA ALA A 97 2.99 -5.43 -15.34
C ALA A 97 1.69 -5.43 -14.53
N GLU A 98 1.71 -4.73 -13.40
CA GLU A 98 0.53 -4.36 -12.62
C GLU A 98 0.35 -2.85 -12.71
N VAL A 99 -0.85 -2.42 -13.10
CA VAL A 99 -1.19 -1.00 -13.25
C VAL A 99 -2.30 -0.65 -12.28
N ASN A 100 -1.94 -0.01 -11.18
CA ASN A 100 -2.87 0.37 -10.14
C ASN A 100 -3.39 1.79 -10.33
N THR A 101 -4.63 2.04 -9.90
CA THR A 101 -5.21 3.38 -9.89
C THR A 101 -4.89 4.07 -8.58
N VAL A 102 -4.27 5.25 -8.66
CA VAL A 102 -4.11 6.15 -7.52
C VAL A 102 -5.32 7.08 -7.49
N LEU A 103 -6.07 7.06 -6.39
CA LEU A 103 -7.20 7.95 -6.16
C LEU A 103 -6.90 8.92 -5.03
N THR A 104 -7.40 10.15 -5.15
CA THR A 104 -7.21 11.21 -4.15
C THR A 104 -8.51 11.88 -3.74
N ALA A 105 -8.53 12.44 -2.53
CA ALA A 105 -9.62 13.25 -2.03
C ALA A 105 -9.09 14.32 -1.06
N ASP A 106 -9.67 15.51 -1.07
CA ASP A 106 -9.44 16.56 -0.06
C ASP A 106 -10.53 16.57 1.03
N ARG A 107 -11.68 15.97 0.73
CA ARG A 107 -12.81 15.73 1.63
C ARG A 107 -13.53 14.46 1.21
N LEU A 108 -14.16 13.77 2.16
CA LEU A 108 -15.01 12.62 1.86
C LEU A 108 -16.49 12.94 1.99
N VAL A 109 -17.30 12.22 1.23
CA VAL A 109 -18.75 12.19 1.35
C VAL A 109 -19.12 11.24 2.49
N SER A 110 -20.03 11.68 3.36
CA SER A 110 -20.56 10.84 4.44
C SER A 110 -21.21 9.57 3.87
N PRO A 111 -20.90 8.38 4.43
CA PRO A 111 -21.58 7.15 4.06
C PRO A 111 -23.10 7.26 4.27
N VAL A 112 -23.87 6.70 3.34
CA VAL A 112 -25.34 6.74 3.38
C VAL A 112 -25.91 6.00 4.59
N ALA A 113 -25.23 4.96 5.07
CA ALA A 113 -25.66 4.14 6.20
C ALA A 113 -24.56 4.08 7.27
N ALA A 114 -24.96 4.30 8.53
CA ALA A 114 -24.14 3.99 9.69
C ALA A 114 -24.33 2.51 10.03
N PRO A 115 -23.31 1.64 9.86
CA PRO A 115 -23.44 0.25 10.25
C PRO A 115 -23.60 0.13 11.77
N HIS A 116 -24.28 -0.93 12.22
CA HIS A 116 -24.27 -1.34 13.62
C HIS A 116 -22.90 -1.94 13.98
N ALA A 117 -21.91 -1.06 14.14
CA ALA A 117 -20.54 -1.40 14.48
C ALA A 117 -19.93 -0.30 15.35
N ASP A 118 -19.07 -0.69 16.28
CA ASP A 118 -18.19 0.24 16.99
C ASP A 118 -17.01 0.58 16.08
N VAL A 119 -16.91 1.83 15.63
CA VAL A 119 -15.82 2.29 14.75
C VAL A 119 -14.85 3.15 15.53
N ARG A 120 -13.64 2.64 15.75
CA ARG A 120 -12.64 3.24 16.61
C ARG A 120 -11.21 2.88 16.20
N VAL A 121 -10.25 3.60 16.77
CA VAL A 121 -8.82 3.26 16.66
C VAL A 121 -8.56 1.93 17.38
N LEU A 122 -7.65 1.13 16.83
CA LEU A 122 -7.17 -0.10 17.47
C LEU A 122 -6.30 0.25 18.70
N THR A 123 -6.55 -0.43 19.81
CA THR A 123 -5.90 -0.20 21.10
C THR A 123 -5.52 -1.53 21.75
N GLY A 124 -4.25 -1.66 22.12
CA GLY A 124 -3.75 -2.83 22.85
C GLY A 124 -3.66 -4.11 22.01
N ASP A 125 -3.18 -5.17 22.66
CA ASP A 125 -2.75 -6.39 21.97
C ASP A 125 -3.89 -7.17 21.30
N ASP A 126 -5.08 -7.16 21.90
CA ASP A 126 -6.23 -7.90 21.37
C ASP A 126 -6.66 -7.38 19.99
N ASP A 127 -6.79 -6.07 19.84
CA ASP A 127 -7.19 -5.44 18.57
C ASP A 127 -6.18 -5.74 17.45
N TRP A 128 -4.88 -5.68 17.76
CA TRP A 128 -3.82 -5.98 16.79
C TRP A 128 -3.74 -7.47 16.44
N ARG A 129 -4.04 -8.36 17.39
CA ARG A 129 -4.25 -9.78 17.09
C ARG A 129 -5.42 -9.96 16.13
N GLN A 130 -6.55 -9.28 16.38
CA GLN A 130 -7.72 -9.35 15.50
C GLN A 130 -7.45 -8.74 14.11
N ALA A 131 -6.57 -7.73 13.99
CA ALA A 131 -6.14 -7.20 12.69
C ALA A 131 -5.40 -8.25 11.86
N LEU A 132 -4.53 -9.03 12.49
CA LEU A 132 -3.85 -10.15 11.83
C LEU A 132 -4.85 -11.27 11.43
N GLU A 133 -5.79 -11.60 12.31
CA GLU A 133 -6.86 -12.57 12.01
C GLU A 133 -7.73 -12.10 10.83
N LEU A 134 -8.10 -10.81 10.77
CA LEU A 134 -8.83 -10.21 9.66
C LEU A 134 -8.04 -10.30 8.34
N HIS A 135 -6.74 -10.03 8.39
CA HIS A 135 -5.86 -10.15 7.23
C HIS A 135 -5.88 -11.57 6.67
N PHE A 136 -5.72 -12.58 7.53
CA PHE A 136 -5.82 -13.99 7.13
C PHE A 136 -7.20 -14.37 6.63
N ALA A 137 -8.28 -13.82 7.19
CA ALA A 137 -9.63 -14.05 6.68
C ALA A 137 -9.84 -13.46 5.27
N CYS A 138 -9.13 -12.38 4.92
CA CYS A 138 -9.24 -11.74 3.61
C CYS A 138 -8.38 -12.40 2.53
N TYR A 139 -7.15 -12.80 2.87
CA TYR A 139 -6.15 -13.27 1.90
C TYR A 139 -5.78 -14.76 2.04
N GLY A 140 -6.35 -15.45 3.04
CA GLY A 140 -6.02 -16.82 3.37
C GLY A 140 -4.84 -16.92 4.34
N LEU A 141 -4.76 -18.08 5.01
CA LEU A 141 -3.58 -18.41 5.82
C LEU A 141 -2.46 -18.87 4.87
N PRO A 142 -1.26 -18.25 4.92
CA PRO A 142 -0.14 -18.71 4.09
C PRO A 142 0.22 -20.17 4.41
N SER A 143 0.48 -20.97 3.38
CA SER A 143 0.75 -22.42 3.50
C SER A 143 2.08 -22.76 4.18
N GLY A 144 2.92 -21.76 4.51
CA GLY A 144 4.25 -21.93 5.10
C GLY A 144 4.57 -20.90 6.16
N SER A 145 5.58 -21.20 7.00
CA SER A 145 6.03 -20.33 8.09
C SER A 145 6.41 -18.94 7.61
N ASP A 146 7.03 -18.83 6.44
CA ASP A 146 7.63 -17.57 5.99
C ASP A 146 6.56 -16.55 5.62
N GLY A 147 5.49 -16.98 4.95
CA GLY A 147 4.34 -16.12 4.64
C GLY A 147 3.61 -15.66 5.91
N ARG A 148 3.49 -16.55 6.92
CA ARG A 148 2.90 -16.18 8.21
C ARG A 148 3.75 -15.15 8.96
N HIS A 149 5.05 -15.40 9.10
CA HIS A 149 5.97 -14.45 9.73
C HIS A 149 6.00 -13.11 8.99
N PHE A 150 5.88 -13.12 7.66
CA PHE A 150 5.76 -11.90 6.86
C PHE A 150 4.51 -11.09 7.23
N ALA A 151 3.34 -11.72 7.29
CA ALA A 151 2.10 -11.06 7.70
C ALA A 151 2.18 -10.51 9.14
N GLU A 152 2.72 -11.30 10.07
CA GLU A 152 2.96 -10.90 11.46
C GLU A 152 3.88 -9.67 11.55
N ARG A 153 5.02 -9.69 10.83
CA ARG A 153 5.94 -8.53 10.77
C ARG A 153 5.29 -7.31 10.16
N ARG A 154 4.44 -7.48 9.14
CA ARG A 154 3.73 -6.37 8.50
C ARG A 154 2.73 -5.71 9.45
N VAL A 155 1.91 -6.51 10.15
CA VAL A 155 0.97 -5.99 11.17
C VAL A 155 1.74 -5.32 12.32
N ALA A 156 2.82 -5.93 12.80
CA ALA A 156 3.69 -5.33 13.81
C ALA A 156 4.30 -4.00 13.35
N GLY A 157 4.74 -3.89 12.09
CA GLY A 157 5.24 -2.64 11.51
C GLY A 157 4.19 -1.53 11.51
N TYR A 158 2.94 -1.83 11.12
CA TYR A 158 1.85 -0.86 11.18
C TYR A 158 1.52 -0.44 12.62
N ARG A 159 1.59 -1.37 13.57
CA ARG A 159 1.45 -1.06 14.99
C ARG A 159 2.53 -0.08 15.46
N SER A 160 3.79 -0.36 15.17
CA SER A 160 4.89 0.53 15.53
C SER A 160 4.74 1.93 14.92
N LEU A 161 4.25 2.05 13.69
CA LEU A 161 3.94 3.35 13.08
C LEU A 161 2.83 4.11 13.82
N CYS A 162 1.77 3.40 14.25
CA CYS A 162 0.70 4.01 15.04
C CYS A 162 1.21 4.47 16.41
N GLU A 163 2.00 3.63 17.10
CA GLU A 163 2.58 3.94 18.42
C GLU A 163 3.60 5.09 18.34
N ALA A 164 4.29 5.24 17.21
CA ALA A 164 5.18 6.37 16.93
C ALA A 164 4.45 7.65 16.50
N GLY A 165 3.12 7.63 16.38
CA GLY A 165 2.32 8.81 16.02
C GLY A 165 2.28 9.15 14.52
N HIS A 166 2.74 8.25 13.65
CA HIS A 166 2.73 8.45 12.19
C HIS A 166 1.36 8.18 11.54
N GLY A 167 0.36 7.78 12.31
CA GLY A 167 -0.95 7.47 11.77
C GLY A 167 -1.84 6.75 12.77
N SER A 168 -2.91 6.15 12.25
CA SER A 168 -3.82 5.34 13.05
C SER A 168 -4.38 4.20 12.23
N TRP A 169 -4.57 3.06 12.88
CA TRP A 169 -5.40 1.98 12.34
C TRP A 169 -6.81 2.11 12.91
N ILE A 170 -7.79 2.17 12.03
CA ILE A 170 -9.21 2.24 12.38
C ILE A 170 -9.84 0.87 12.12
N GLY A 171 -10.68 0.42 13.05
CA GLY A 171 -11.42 -0.82 12.97
C GLY A 171 -12.92 -0.59 13.12
N ALA A 172 -13.72 -1.42 12.44
CA ALA A 172 -15.15 -1.56 12.70
C ALA A 172 -15.41 -2.91 13.37
N PHE A 173 -15.92 -2.85 14.60
CA PHE A 173 -16.17 -4.00 15.45
C PHE A 173 -17.65 -4.34 15.48
N VAL A 174 -17.99 -5.59 15.18
CA VAL A 174 -19.35 -6.13 15.30
C VAL A 174 -19.30 -7.21 16.36
N GLU A 175 -20.09 -7.05 17.43
CA GLU A 175 -20.10 -7.97 18.57
C GLU A 175 -18.69 -8.21 19.17
N GLY A 176 -17.91 -7.13 19.29
CA GLY A 176 -16.54 -7.17 19.82
C GLY A 176 -15.50 -7.78 18.87
N ARG A 177 -15.88 -8.16 17.64
CA ARG A 177 -14.96 -8.72 16.65
C ARG A 177 -14.64 -7.73 15.54
N LEU A 178 -13.38 -7.56 15.20
CA LEU A 178 -12.93 -6.72 14.08
C LEU A 178 -13.40 -7.33 12.75
N ARG A 179 -14.29 -6.63 12.04
CA ARG A 179 -14.87 -7.10 10.76
C ARG A 179 -14.44 -6.28 9.55
N ALA A 180 -13.91 -5.08 9.78
CA ALA A 180 -13.23 -4.29 8.76
C ALA A 180 -12.15 -3.42 9.42
N GLY A 181 -11.11 -3.06 8.67
CA GLY A 181 -10.06 -2.20 9.16
C GLY A 181 -9.31 -1.49 8.03
N ALA A 182 -8.64 -0.40 8.37
CA ALA A 182 -7.73 0.31 7.48
C ALA A 182 -6.74 1.15 8.30
N GLY A 183 -5.50 1.23 7.82
CA GLY A 183 -4.51 2.21 8.28
C GLY A 183 -4.59 3.51 7.49
N LEU A 184 -4.28 4.63 8.15
CA LEU A 184 -4.08 5.93 7.51
C LEU A 184 -2.83 6.59 8.10
N PHE A 185 -1.83 6.86 7.27
CA PHE A 185 -0.50 7.28 7.72
C PHE A 185 0.01 8.52 6.97
N SER A 186 0.83 9.32 7.66
CA SER A 186 1.48 10.51 7.11
C SER A 186 2.85 10.72 7.76
N ASP A 187 3.80 11.25 6.99
CA ASP A 187 5.11 11.70 7.47
C ASP A 187 5.10 13.16 7.98
N GLY A 188 3.92 13.74 8.17
CA GLY A 188 3.74 15.15 8.52
C GLY A 188 3.70 16.08 7.30
N SER A 189 3.81 15.54 6.08
CA SER A 189 3.49 16.27 4.86
C SER A 189 1.99 16.51 4.72
N GLU A 190 1.58 17.17 3.63
CA GLU A 190 0.16 17.38 3.32
C GLU A 190 -0.60 16.12 2.89
N LEU A 191 0.09 14.99 2.77
CA LEU A 191 -0.43 13.73 2.27
C LEU A 191 -0.73 12.76 3.43
N ALA A 192 -1.86 12.07 3.34
CA ALA A 192 -2.17 10.92 4.17
C ALA A 192 -2.57 9.72 3.31
N ARG A 193 -1.97 8.57 3.59
CA ARG A 193 -2.03 7.38 2.75
C ARG A 193 -2.82 6.26 3.42
N PHE A 194 -3.91 5.82 2.79
CA PHE A 194 -4.65 4.65 3.22
C PHE A 194 -3.88 3.35 2.93
N GLN A 195 -3.90 2.43 3.88
CA GLN A 195 -3.29 1.11 3.77
C GLN A 195 -4.26 0.03 4.22
N ASN A 196 -4.23 -1.11 3.52
CA ASN A 196 -4.90 -2.34 3.94
C ASN A 196 -6.37 -2.14 4.31
N VAL A 197 -7.15 -1.57 3.38
CA VAL A 197 -8.60 -1.52 3.53
C VAL A 197 -9.17 -2.93 3.37
N GLU A 198 -9.50 -3.53 4.50
CA GLU A 198 -9.89 -4.94 4.58
C GLU A 198 -11.31 -5.05 5.14
N THR A 199 -12.07 -6.02 4.65
CA THR A 199 -13.39 -6.36 5.20
C THR A 199 -13.59 -7.86 5.12
N HIS A 200 -13.90 -8.45 6.27
CA HIS A 200 -14.13 -9.88 6.41
C HIS A 200 -15.16 -10.33 5.36
N PRO A 201 -14.89 -11.41 4.60
CA PRO A 201 -15.75 -11.86 3.50
C PRO A 201 -17.24 -11.94 3.85
N ASP A 202 -17.57 -12.54 5.00
CA ASP A 202 -18.96 -12.70 5.48
C ASP A 202 -19.66 -11.39 5.90
N PHE A 203 -18.90 -10.31 6.07
CA PHE A 203 -19.39 -9.00 6.50
C PHE A 203 -19.31 -7.93 5.39
N ARG A 204 -18.97 -8.32 4.16
CA ARG A 204 -18.97 -7.42 3.01
C ARG A 204 -20.38 -6.89 2.70
N ARG A 205 -20.44 -5.74 2.03
CA ARG A 205 -21.70 -5.08 1.62
C ARG A 205 -22.60 -4.66 2.79
N ARG A 206 -22.03 -4.44 3.98
CA ARG A 206 -22.73 -3.96 5.18
C ARG A 206 -22.34 -2.53 5.60
N GLY A 207 -21.61 -1.79 4.75
CA GLY A 207 -21.16 -0.43 5.05
C GLY A 207 -19.96 -0.29 6.00
N LEU A 208 -19.32 -1.40 6.40
CA LEU A 208 -18.20 -1.37 7.34
C LEU A 208 -16.97 -0.65 6.79
N ALA A 209 -16.50 -1.01 5.58
CA ALA A 209 -15.36 -0.34 4.94
C ALA A 209 -15.57 1.16 4.77
N SER A 210 -16.76 1.59 4.32
CA SER A 210 -17.10 3.02 4.21
C SER A 210 -17.01 3.74 5.56
N ALA A 211 -17.51 3.11 6.63
CA ALA A 211 -17.48 3.71 7.95
C ALA A 211 -16.04 3.86 8.47
N VAL A 212 -15.20 2.84 8.26
CA VAL A 212 -13.76 2.88 8.61
C VAL A 212 -13.03 3.99 7.87
N ILE A 213 -13.16 4.04 6.54
CA ILE A 213 -12.48 5.05 5.70
C ILE A 213 -12.94 6.46 6.08
N HIS A 214 -14.24 6.66 6.21
CA HIS A 214 -14.80 7.96 6.58
C HIS A 214 -14.33 8.41 7.96
N HIS A 215 -14.36 7.53 8.96
CA HIS A 215 -13.88 7.85 10.31
C HIS A 215 -12.39 8.19 10.32
N ALA A 216 -11.55 7.42 9.60
CA ALA A 216 -10.13 7.70 9.46
C ALA A 216 -9.87 9.06 8.82
N ALA A 217 -10.57 9.36 7.72
CA ALA A 217 -10.45 10.63 7.01
C ALA A 217 -10.87 11.82 7.87
N GLN A 218 -12.00 11.74 8.58
CA GLN A 218 -12.46 12.79 9.48
C GLN A 218 -11.42 13.11 10.55
N ARG A 219 -10.81 12.08 11.15
CA ARG A 219 -9.75 12.28 12.15
C ARG A 219 -8.49 12.91 11.55
N ALA A 220 -8.04 12.45 10.39
CA ALA A 220 -6.82 12.95 9.76
C ALA A 220 -6.97 14.38 9.25
N LEU A 221 -8.13 14.74 8.67
CA LEU A 221 -8.38 16.08 8.14
C LEU A 221 -8.57 17.14 9.24
N LEU A 222 -8.76 16.74 10.49
CA LEU A 222 -8.69 17.66 11.65
C LEU A 222 -7.25 18.02 12.02
N ALA A 223 -6.26 17.22 11.61
CA ALA A 223 -4.86 17.51 11.90
C ALA A 223 -4.38 18.68 11.04
N PRO A 224 -3.72 19.70 11.62
CA PRO A 224 -3.13 20.78 10.85
C PRO A 224 -2.11 20.22 9.85
N GLY A 225 -2.32 20.48 8.56
CA GLY A 225 -1.35 20.14 7.51
C GLY A 225 -1.85 19.13 6.50
N ILE A 226 -2.67 18.15 6.88
CA ILE A 226 -3.20 17.17 5.92
C ILE A 226 -4.20 17.84 4.98
N ARG A 227 -3.92 17.79 3.68
CA ARG A 227 -4.78 18.36 2.62
C ARG A 227 -5.28 17.32 1.64
N LYS A 228 -4.61 16.17 1.55
CA LYS A 228 -4.92 15.18 0.52
C LYS A 228 -4.80 13.77 1.07
N LEU A 229 -5.89 13.04 0.96
CA LEU A 229 -5.99 11.61 1.18
C LEU A 229 -5.60 10.89 -0.11
N VAL A 230 -4.85 9.81 0.00
CA VAL A 230 -4.38 9.01 -1.12
C VAL A 230 -4.71 7.53 -0.86
N ILE A 231 -5.26 6.86 -1.86
CA ILE A 231 -5.46 5.41 -1.87
C ILE A 231 -5.00 4.87 -3.22
N VAL A 232 -4.35 3.70 -3.24
CA VAL A 232 -4.00 2.98 -4.48
C VAL A 232 -4.78 1.70 -4.43
N ALA A 233 -5.43 1.37 -5.53
CA ALA A 233 -6.18 0.14 -5.66
C ALA A 233 -6.03 -0.42 -7.07
N ASP A 234 -6.11 -1.74 -7.14
CA ASP A 234 -6.33 -2.45 -8.39
C ASP A 234 -7.63 -1.92 -9.03
N PRO A 235 -7.60 -1.47 -10.31
CA PRO A 235 -8.78 -0.99 -11.02
C PRO A 235 -9.90 -2.02 -11.12
N ASP A 236 -9.59 -3.31 -11.06
CA ASP A 236 -10.55 -4.41 -11.16
C ASP A 236 -11.11 -4.83 -9.78
N ASP A 237 -10.53 -4.34 -8.68
CA ASP A 237 -11.04 -4.59 -7.34
C ASP A 237 -12.39 -3.89 -7.11
N HIS A 238 -13.36 -4.63 -6.58
CA HIS A 238 -14.67 -4.12 -6.16
C HIS A 238 -14.62 -2.89 -5.24
N ALA A 239 -13.54 -2.71 -4.48
CA ALA A 239 -13.32 -1.59 -3.57
C ALA A 239 -13.16 -0.24 -4.30
N ILE A 240 -12.74 -0.21 -5.57
CA ILE A 240 -12.58 1.07 -6.28
C ILE A 240 -13.90 1.85 -6.40
N ARG A 241 -15.02 1.14 -6.58
CA ARG A 241 -16.35 1.74 -6.62
C ARG A 241 -16.73 2.38 -5.29
N LEU A 242 -16.32 1.77 -4.17
CA LEU A 242 -16.53 2.31 -2.83
C LEU A 242 -15.76 3.61 -2.65
N TYR A 243 -14.49 3.66 -3.05
CA TYR A 243 -13.66 4.86 -2.93
C TYR A 243 -14.25 6.02 -3.73
N ARG A 244 -14.65 5.77 -4.98
CA ARG A 244 -15.32 6.78 -5.82
C ARG A 244 -16.63 7.28 -5.21
N ALA A 245 -17.43 6.37 -4.63
CA ALA A 245 -18.67 6.75 -3.93
C ALA A 245 -18.43 7.60 -2.67
N LEU A 246 -17.27 7.45 -2.02
CA LEU A 246 -16.84 8.28 -0.89
C LEU A 246 -16.24 9.63 -1.33
N GLY A 247 -16.10 9.88 -2.63
CA GLY A 247 -15.59 11.13 -3.19
C GLY A 247 -14.12 11.11 -3.62
N PHE A 248 -13.46 9.94 -3.61
CA PHE A 248 -12.14 9.82 -4.23
C PHE A 248 -12.23 9.94 -5.75
N VAL A 249 -11.26 10.61 -6.35
CA VAL A 249 -11.14 10.77 -7.81
C VAL A 249 -9.85 10.14 -8.32
N ASP A 250 -9.94 9.45 -9.44
CA ASP A 250 -8.80 8.89 -10.16
C ASP A 250 -7.82 10.01 -10.54
N THR A 251 -6.56 9.89 -10.11
CA THR A 251 -5.55 10.95 -10.23
C THR A 251 -4.39 10.52 -11.13
N GLU A 252 -3.90 9.30 -10.99
CA GLU A 252 -2.83 8.75 -11.81
C GLU A 252 -2.90 7.21 -11.88
N ARG A 253 -2.09 6.62 -12.76
CA ARG A 253 -1.89 5.18 -12.89
C ARG A 253 -0.46 4.83 -12.53
N GLN A 254 -0.28 4.08 -11.45
CA GLN A 254 1.01 3.61 -10.95
C GLN A 254 1.38 2.29 -11.60
N VAL A 255 2.62 2.16 -12.06
CA VAL A 255 3.12 0.95 -12.73
C VAL A 255 4.13 0.22 -11.86
N GLN A 256 3.89 -1.07 -11.73
CA GLN A 256 4.69 -2.01 -10.95
C GLN A 256 5.00 -3.23 -11.81
N LEU A 257 6.26 -3.41 -12.19
CA LEU A 257 6.72 -4.59 -12.93
C LEU A 257 7.32 -5.59 -11.94
N HIS A 258 6.80 -6.81 -11.90
CA HIS A 258 7.26 -7.78 -10.93
C HIS A 258 7.28 -9.22 -11.43
N ARG A 259 8.10 -10.02 -10.76
CA ARG A 259 8.12 -11.48 -10.86
C ARG A 259 8.01 -12.04 -9.44
N ALA A 260 6.99 -12.84 -9.18
CA ALA A 260 6.93 -13.61 -7.95
C ALA A 260 8.08 -14.64 -7.96
N GLY A 261 8.78 -14.75 -6.81
CA GLY A 261 9.80 -15.79 -6.61
C GLY A 261 9.20 -17.18 -6.54
#